data_AF-A0A522R7W2-F1
#
_entry.id   AF-A0A522R7W2-F1
#
_cell.length_a   1.000
_cell.length_b   1.000
_cell.length_c   1.000
_cell.angle_alpha   90.00
_cell.angle_beta   90.00
_cell.angle_gamma   90.00
#
_symmetry.space_group_name_H-M   'P 1'
#
loop_
_entity.id
_entity.type
_entity.pdbx_description
1 polymer ?
#
loop_
_entity_poly.entity_id
_entity_poly.type
_entity_poly.pdbx_seq_one_letter_code
_entity_poly.pdbx_strand_id
1 'polypeptide(L)'
;MRYAYQAVERMPKPLRAGVVYHSEEFEVGALLCACGCGHRVSLLVPDSHQITSEGGWATVTPSISVCDAACKSHYFITAGHVEWMPAFSDATAASVMR
;
A
#
# COMPACT_ATOMS: atom_id res chain seq x y z
N MET A 1 2.09 -14.16 -1.05
CA MET A 1 2.91 -13.20 -1.80
C MET A 1 3.48 -12.21 -0.81
N ARG A 2 4.78 -11.86 -0.89
CA ARG A 2 5.37 -10.82 -0.03
C ARG A 2 5.75 -9.59 -0.87
N TYR A 3 5.57 -8.40 -0.30
CA TYR A 3 5.88 -7.13 -0.92
C TYR A 3 7.28 -6.65 -0.54
N ALA A 4 8.18 -6.65 -1.51
CA ALA A 4 9.50 -6.05 -1.35
C ALA A 4 9.40 -4.52 -1.39
N TYR A 5 10.25 -3.84 -0.63
CA TYR A 5 10.42 -2.40 -0.73
C TYR A 5 11.44 -2.06 -1.81
N GLN A 6 11.13 -1.08 -2.66
CA GLN A 6 12.07 -0.56 -3.62
C GLN A 6 12.01 0.97 -3.65
N ALA A 7 13.07 1.61 -3.15
CA ALA A 7 13.28 3.04 -3.33
C ALA A 7 13.59 3.32 -4.81
N VAL A 8 12.91 4.31 -5.39
CA VAL A 8 13.09 4.75 -6.78
C VAL A 8 13.05 6.27 -6.86
N GLU A 9 13.92 6.85 -7.68
CA GLU A 9 13.82 8.28 -8.02
C GLU A 9 12.55 8.53 -8.84
N ARG A 10 12.33 7.71 -9.88
CA ARG A 10 11.16 7.81 -10.77
C ARG A 10 10.41 6.50 -10.83
N MET A 11 9.07 6.60 -10.84
CA MET A 11 8.21 5.44 -10.91
C MET A 11 8.44 4.63 -12.20
N PRO A 12 8.83 3.34 -12.08
CA PRO A 12 9.10 2.52 -13.26
C PRO A 12 7.82 2.22 -14.03
N LYS A 13 7.96 2.10 -15.35
CA LYS A 13 6.90 1.64 -16.25
C LYS A 13 7.44 0.41 -17.02
N PRO A 14 6.90 -0.81 -16.83
CA PRO A 14 5.76 -1.19 -16.00
C PRO A 14 6.12 -1.41 -14.51
N LEU A 15 5.13 -1.24 -13.63
CA LEU A 15 5.20 -1.67 -12.22
C LEU A 15 5.14 -3.20 -12.14
N ARG A 16 5.82 -3.79 -11.14
CA ARG A 16 5.80 -5.23 -10.89
C ARG A 16 4.92 -5.58 -9.70
N ALA A 17 4.24 -6.72 -9.76
CA ALA A 17 3.49 -7.25 -8.63
C ALA A 17 4.44 -7.69 -7.50
N GLY A 18 4.04 -7.49 -6.25
CA GLY A 18 4.86 -7.83 -5.09
C GLY A 18 6.00 -6.85 -4.82
N VAL A 19 5.97 -5.64 -5.37
CA VAL A 19 6.91 -4.56 -5.05
C VAL A 19 6.14 -3.30 -4.69
N VAL A 20 6.51 -2.68 -3.58
CA VAL A 20 6.11 -1.31 -3.23
C VAL A 20 7.23 -0.38 -3.63
N TYR A 21 6.95 0.46 -4.59
CA TYR A 21 7.85 1.52 -5.03
C TYR A 21 7.61 2.75 -4.19
N HIS A 22 8.68 3.35 -3.71
CA HIS A 22 8.63 4.59 -2.95
C HIS A 22 9.61 5.59 -3.54
N SER A 23 9.12 6.79 -3.85
CA SER A 23 9.94 7.91 -4.26
C SER A 23 9.87 8.98 -3.20
N GLU A 24 11.00 9.19 -2.53
CA GLU A 24 11.17 10.23 -1.52
C GLU A 24 11.18 11.63 -2.16
N GLU A 25 11.73 11.77 -3.37
CA GLU A 25 11.79 13.04 -4.10
C GLU A 25 10.40 13.55 -4.48
N PHE A 26 9.51 12.63 -4.92
CA PHE A 26 8.16 12.96 -5.35
C PHE A 26 7.10 12.68 -4.28
N GLU A 27 7.53 12.32 -3.07
CA GLU A 27 6.63 12.09 -1.93
C GLU A 27 5.46 11.14 -2.27
N VAL A 28 5.78 10.07 -2.99
CA VAL A 28 4.77 9.17 -3.58
C VAL A 28 5.20 7.71 -3.55
N GLY A 29 4.26 6.86 -3.18
CA GLY A 29 4.34 5.42 -3.29
C GLY A 29 3.49 4.88 -4.42
N ALA A 30 3.92 3.78 -5.04
CA ALA A 30 3.08 3.06 -6.00
C ALA A 30 3.26 1.55 -5.87
N LEU A 31 2.18 0.81 -6.04
CA LEU A 31 2.18 -0.64 -6.05
C LEU A 31 1.06 -1.18 -6.94
N LEU A 32 1.21 -2.43 -7.37
CA LEU A 32 0.07 -3.15 -7.93
C LEU A 32 -0.78 -3.78 -6.82
N CYS A 33 -2.10 -3.73 -6.99
CA CYS A 33 -3.06 -4.21 -6.02
C CYS A 33 -2.79 -5.67 -5.63
N ALA A 34 -2.82 -5.94 -4.32
CA ALA A 34 -2.53 -7.26 -3.75
C ALA A 34 -3.51 -8.36 -4.15
N CYS A 35 -4.69 -8.01 -4.66
CA CYS A 35 -5.64 -9.01 -5.15
C CYS A 35 -5.21 -9.63 -6.50
N GLY A 36 -4.21 -9.05 -7.17
CA GLY A 36 -3.72 -9.53 -8.46
C GLY A 36 -4.49 -8.99 -9.68
N CYS A 37 -5.42 -8.04 -9.50
CA CYS A 37 -6.17 -7.44 -10.61
C CYS A 37 -5.32 -6.56 -11.55
N GLY A 38 -4.05 -6.30 -11.21
CA GLY A 38 -3.15 -5.45 -11.99
C GLY A 38 -3.42 -3.95 -11.87
N HIS A 39 -4.35 -3.55 -11.00
CA HIS A 39 -4.66 -2.15 -10.76
C HIS A 39 -3.50 -1.43 -10.04
N ARG A 40 -3.16 -0.22 -10.48
CA ARG A 40 -2.09 0.60 -9.89
C ARG A 40 -2.64 1.43 -8.74
N VAL A 41 -2.21 1.11 -7.53
CA VAL A 41 -2.47 1.89 -6.33
C VAL A 41 -1.36 2.92 -6.17
N SER A 42 -1.73 4.19 -6.08
CA SER A 42 -0.82 5.28 -5.74
C SER A 42 -1.10 5.73 -4.30
N LEU A 43 -0.04 5.94 -3.53
CA LEU A 43 -0.08 6.38 -2.14
C LEU A 43 0.66 7.72 -2.05
N LEU A 44 0.12 8.70 -1.34
CA LEU A 44 0.82 9.97 -1.08
C LEU A 44 1.60 9.84 0.22
N VAL A 45 2.91 10.10 0.20
CA VAL A 45 3.82 9.87 1.31
C VAL A 45 4.64 11.12 1.60
N PRO A 46 4.58 11.74 2.79
CA PRO A 46 3.99 11.22 4.04
C PRO A 46 2.55 11.66 4.32
N ASP A 47 1.91 12.45 3.45
CA ASP A 47 0.62 13.10 3.74
C ASP A 47 -0.54 12.12 4.02
N SER A 48 -0.65 11.04 3.24
CA SER A 48 -1.76 10.07 3.34
C SER A 48 -1.30 8.74 3.95
N HIS A 49 -0.11 8.30 3.56
CA HIS A 49 0.46 7.02 3.93
C HIS A 49 1.94 7.18 4.23
N GLN A 50 2.45 6.38 5.14
CA GLN A 50 3.86 6.21 5.41
C GLN A 50 4.31 4.85 4.88
N ILE A 51 5.47 4.85 4.22
CA ILE A 51 6.10 3.63 3.73
C ILE A 51 7.43 3.49 4.45
N THR A 52 7.60 2.39 5.16
CA THR A 52 8.86 2.03 5.81
C THR A 52 9.37 0.71 5.24
N SER A 53 10.66 0.44 5.44
CA SER A 53 11.26 -0.81 5.00
C SER A 53 12.04 -1.47 6.13
N GLU A 54 11.77 -2.76 6.38
CA GLU A 54 12.47 -3.57 7.37
C GLU A 54 12.99 -4.84 6.71
N GLY A 55 14.31 -5.03 6.69
CA GLY A 55 14.93 -6.21 6.07
C GLY A 55 14.61 -6.38 4.57
N GLY A 56 14.39 -5.27 3.85
CA GLY A 56 14.01 -5.26 2.43
C GLY A 56 12.52 -5.45 2.14
N TRP A 57 11.69 -5.55 3.18
CA TRP A 57 10.24 -5.71 3.05
C TRP A 57 9.50 -4.41 3.35
N ALA A 58 8.47 -4.11 2.56
CA ALA A 58 7.70 -2.89 2.72
C ALA A 58 6.69 -3.01 3.86
N THR A 59 6.55 -1.95 4.64
CA THR A 59 5.45 -1.73 5.58
C THR A 59 4.76 -0.44 5.17
N VAL A 60 3.43 -0.46 5.07
CA VAL A 60 2.60 0.68 4.68
C VAL A 60 1.56 0.93 5.76
N THR A 61 1.51 2.15 6.27
CA THR A 61 0.54 2.60 7.28
C THR A 61 -0.07 3.94 6.86
N PRO A 62 -1.38 4.20 7.04
CA PRO A 62 -2.42 3.29 7.51
C PRO A 62 -2.79 2.26 6.42
N SER A 63 -3.98 1.66 6.48
CA SER A 63 -4.41 0.65 5.53
C SER A 63 -4.52 1.19 4.11
N ILE A 64 -4.39 0.29 3.15
CA ILE A 64 -4.57 0.58 1.73
C ILE A 64 -6.00 0.20 1.37
N SER A 65 -6.80 1.20 1.02
CA SER A 65 -8.17 1.06 0.51
C SER A 65 -8.20 1.32 -1.00
N VAL A 66 -8.42 0.25 -1.77
CA VAL A 66 -8.50 0.32 -3.24
C VAL A 66 -9.97 0.43 -3.64
N CYS A 67 -10.53 1.64 -3.52
CA CYS A 67 -11.95 1.89 -3.80
C CYS A 67 -12.24 2.19 -5.28
N ASP A 68 -11.24 2.57 -6.06
CA ASP A 68 -11.38 2.93 -7.47
C ASP A 68 -11.32 1.72 -8.42
N ALA A 69 -10.84 0.57 -7.93
CA ALA A 69 -10.85 -0.69 -8.65
C ALA A 69 -12.12 -1.51 -8.34
N ALA A 70 -12.55 -2.34 -9.31
CA ALA A 70 -13.66 -3.27 -9.14
C ALA A 70 -13.45 -4.27 -7.99
N CYS A 71 -12.20 -4.53 -7.60
CA CYS A 71 -11.87 -5.44 -6.51
C CYS A 71 -12.16 -4.89 -5.11
N LYS A 72 -12.39 -3.56 -4.97
CA LYS A 72 -12.74 -2.87 -3.70
C LYS A 72 -11.96 -3.39 -2.48
N SER A 73 -10.67 -3.63 -2.70
CA SER A 73 -9.83 -4.39 -1.77
C SER A 73 -9.35 -3.50 -0.63
N HIS A 74 -9.32 -4.04 0.59
CA HIS A 74 -8.84 -3.33 1.77
C HIS A 74 -7.85 -4.22 2.53
N TYR A 75 -6.63 -3.73 2.73
CA TYR A 75 -5.57 -4.51 3.36
C TYR A 75 -4.47 -3.63 3.97
N PHE A 76 -3.75 -4.19 4.92
CA PHE A 76 -2.47 -3.66 5.40
C PHE A 76 -1.31 -4.37 4.72
N ILE A 77 -0.17 -3.69 4.60
CA ILE A 77 1.10 -4.32 4.26
C ILE A 77 2.04 -4.11 5.44
N THR A 78 2.48 -5.19 6.08
CA THR A 78 3.41 -5.13 7.22
C THR A 78 4.54 -6.14 7.01
N ALA A 79 5.80 -5.69 7.00
CA ALA A 79 6.97 -6.51 6.70
C ALA A 79 6.80 -7.35 5.42
N GLY A 80 6.15 -6.76 4.42
CA GLY A 80 5.81 -7.34 3.13
C GLY A 80 4.59 -8.27 3.15
N HIS A 81 4.01 -8.57 4.31
CA HIS A 81 2.83 -9.42 4.40
C HIS A 81 1.56 -8.61 4.19
N VAL A 82 0.64 -9.15 3.38
CA VAL A 82 -0.68 -8.56 3.15
C VAL A 82 -1.64 -9.11 4.18
N GLU A 83 -2.15 -8.25 5.05
CA GLU A 83 -3.22 -8.59 5.98
C GLU A 83 -4.53 -8.02 5.45
N TRP A 84 -5.43 -8.91 5.05
CA TRP A 84 -6.72 -8.54 4.48
C TRP A 84 -7.66 -8.09 5.59
N MET A 85 -8.21 -6.90 5.43
CA MET A 85 -9.25 -6.43 6.33
C MET A 85 -10.62 -6.64 5.70
N PRO A 86 -11.67 -6.85 6.53
CA PRO A 86 -13.02 -6.64 6.05
C PRO A 86 -13.15 -5.21 5.50
N ALA A 87 -14.00 -5.05 4.49
CA ALA A 87 -14.42 -3.71 4.05
C ALA A 87 -14.90 -2.93 5.28
N PHE A 88 -14.52 -1.66 5.38
CA PHE A 88 -14.90 -0.79 6.49
C PHE A 88 -16.40 -0.98 6.80
N SER A 89 -16.71 -1.60 7.93
CA SER A 89 -18.04 -1.56 8.51
C SER A 89 -18.02 -0.47 9.56
N ASP A 90 -19.10 0.31 9.66
CA ASP A 90 -19.20 1.49 10.53
C ASP A 90 -18.82 1.23 12.01
N ALA A 91 -18.76 -0.03 12.43
CA ALA A 91 -18.43 -0.45 13.79
C ALA A 91 -16.96 -0.21 14.22
N THR A 92 -15.99 -0.06 13.31
CA THR A 92 -14.56 0.03 13.70
C THR A 92 -14.05 1.46 13.89
N ALA A 93 -14.77 2.49 13.42
CA ALA A 93 -14.36 3.89 13.53
C ALA A 93 -14.35 4.44 14.97
N ALA A 94 -15.03 3.77 15.92
CA ALA A 94 -15.21 4.26 17.28
C ALA A 94 -13.99 4.08 18.20
N SER A 95 -12.98 3.28 17.84
CA SER A 95 -11.87 2.97 18.76
C SER A 95 -10.59 3.80 18.54
N VAL A 96 -10.50 4.57 17.46
CA VAL A 96 -9.27 5.30 17.08
C VAL A 96 -9.29 6.78 17.47
N MET A 97 -10.45 7.34 17.84
CA MET A 97 -10.55 8.69 18.39
C MET A 97 -10.57 8.64 19.92
N ARG A 98 -9.39 8.63 20.56
CA ARG A 98 -9.22 8.99 21.97
C ARG A 98 -8.13 10.03 22.10
#